data_AF-A0A8I1NZC0-F1
#
_entry.id   AF-A0A8I1NZC0-F1
#
_cell.length_a   1.000
_cell.length_b   1.000
_cell.length_c   1.000
_cell.angle_alpha   90.00
_cell.angle_beta   90.00
_cell.angle_gamma   90.00
#
_symmetry.space_group_name_H-M   'P 1'
#
loop_
_entity.id
_entity.type
_entity.pdbx_description
1 polymer ?
#
loop_
_entity_poly.entity_id
_entity_poly.type
_entity_poly.pdbx_seq_one_letter_code
_entity_poly.pdbx_strand_id
1 'polypeptide(L)'
;MSAPVFEEEAIEAHGERVLAAKVTCDECGAHGYFAHKRGASRRPADAIAAHFRKQGWELKGAKIRCPQCARRRPRVMVSKGFEMKTTGQKPAVPAVIDVAAVRVPGFDDKQVINLKLIEVYQNAEVGYREGWTDARVAQELGCPKEWVSDVRGAMFGPEGMAPHLRALDNGMRVLEERLRELAEQQAEAFRAMGGIRKMEAELRDLYASVETVCASMRDQVAAAIHKGGR
;
A
#
# COMPACT_ATOMS: atom_id res chain seq x y z
N MET A 1 -54.25 7.14 -4.16
CA MET A 1 -52.87 6.98 -4.66
C MET A 1 -52.69 5.51 -5.01
N SER A 2 -52.68 5.17 -6.31
CA SER A 2 -52.55 3.77 -6.73
C SER A 2 -51.19 3.22 -6.31
N ALA A 3 -51.19 2.05 -5.67
CA ALA A 3 -49.97 1.35 -5.32
C ALA A 3 -49.17 1.02 -6.60
N PRO A 4 -47.83 1.12 -6.58
CA PRO A 4 -47.01 0.73 -7.72
C PRO A 4 -47.22 -0.77 -7.99
N VAL A 5 -47.63 -1.10 -9.22
CA VAL A 5 -47.74 -2.49 -9.69
C VAL A 5 -46.33 -2.95 -10.04
N PHE A 6 -45.91 -4.08 -9.48
CA PHE A 6 -44.61 -4.68 -9.74
C PHE A 6 -44.81 -5.92 -10.61
N GLU A 7 -43.94 -6.11 -11.61
CA GLU A 7 -43.95 -7.34 -12.41
C GLU A 7 -43.40 -8.50 -11.58
N GLU A 8 -44.06 -9.66 -11.59
CA GLU A 8 -43.59 -10.85 -10.87
C GLU A 8 -42.81 -11.76 -11.83
N GLU A 9 -41.56 -12.08 -11.49
CA GLU A 9 -40.71 -12.99 -12.25
C GLU A 9 -40.17 -14.10 -11.34
N ALA A 10 -40.14 -15.34 -11.84
CA ALA A 10 -39.58 -16.47 -11.10
C ALA A 10 -38.05 -16.44 -11.22
N ILE A 11 -37.37 -16.11 -10.12
CA ILE A 11 -35.90 -16.07 -10.05
C ILE A 11 -35.36 -17.24 -9.25
N GLU A 12 -34.11 -17.62 -9.51
CA GLU A 12 -33.37 -18.56 -8.67
C GLU A 12 -32.65 -17.78 -7.58
N ALA A 13 -33.09 -17.95 -6.33
CA ALA A 13 -32.49 -17.31 -5.17
C ALA A 13 -32.13 -18.39 -4.15
N HIS A 14 -30.85 -18.48 -3.78
CA HIS A 14 -30.34 -19.47 -2.83
C HIS A 14 -30.59 -20.94 -3.23
N GLY A 15 -30.53 -21.27 -4.53
CA GLY A 15 -30.72 -22.62 -5.05
C GLY A 15 -32.17 -23.08 -5.12
N GLU A 16 -33.14 -22.21 -4.82
CA GLU A 16 -34.56 -22.46 -4.98
C GLU A 16 -35.19 -21.49 -5.99
N ARG A 17 -36.15 -21.99 -6.79
CA ARG A 17 -36.99 -21.12 -7.63
C ARG A 17 -38.05 -20.44 -6.77
N VAL A 18 -37.98 -19.10 -6.72
CA VAL A 18 -38.83 -18.25 -5.91
C VAL A 18 -39.47 -17.17 -6.78
N LEU A 19 -40.76 -16.91 -6.59
CA LEU A 19 -41.44 -15.76 -7.21
C LEU A 19 -40.90 -14.48 -6.57
N ALA A 20 -40.45 -13.53 -7.39
CA ALA A 20 -39.93 -12.26 -6.94
C ALA A 20 -40.61 -11.09 -7.66
N ALA A 21 -40.87 -10.02 -6.92
CA ALA A 21 -41.26 -8.75 -7.53
C ALA A 21 -40.03 -8.09 -8.16
N LYS A 22 -40.16 -7.70 -9.42
CA LYS A 22 -39.13 -7.05 -10.24
C LYS A 22 -39.44 -5.57 -10.40
N VAL A 23 -38.40 -4.76 -10.29
CA VAL A 23 -38.38 -3.36 -10.70
C VAL A 23 -37.34 -3.18 -11.79
N THR A 24 -37.63 -2.37 -12.80
CA THR A 24 -36.70 -2.04 -13.88
C THR A 24 -36.46 -0.54 -13.86
N CYS A 25 -35.20 -0.12 -13.93
CA CYS A 25 -34.86 1.29 -13.98
C CYS A 25 -35.16 1.88 -15.37
N ASP A 26 -35.94 2.96 -15.41
CA ASP A 26 -36.28 3.64 -16.68
C ASP A 26 -35.09 4.33 -17.36
N GLU A 27 -33.98 4.56 -16.65
CA GLU A 27 -32.82 5.31 -17.15
C GLU A 27 -31.69 4.40 -17.66
N CYS A 28 -31.42 3.29 -16.97
CA CYS A 28 -30.32 2.38 -17.32
C CYS A 28 -30.74 0.93 -17.54
N GLY A 29 -32.03 0.60 -17.40
CA GLY A 29 -32.54 -0.76 -17.55
C GLY A 29 -32.17 -1.73 -16.42
N ALA A 30 -31.43 -1.29 -15.39
CA ALA A 30 -31.05 -2.15 -14.28
C ALA A 30 -32.27 -2.74 -13.57
N HIS A 31 -32.19 -4.02 -13.17
CA HIS A 31 -33.26 -4.74 -12.49
C HIS A 31 -32.99 -4.88 -10.99
N GLY A 32 -34.05 -4.76 -10.19
CA GLY A 32 -34.05 -5.07 -8.76
C GLY A 32 -35.08 -6.16 -8.49
N TYR A 33 -34.74 -7.11 -7.63
CA TYR A 33 -35.61 -8.24 -7.31
C TYR A 33 -35.90 -8.32 -5.82
N PHE A 34 -37.14 -8.66 -5.48
CA PHE A 34 -37.59 -8.93 -4.12
C PHE A 34 -38.25 -10.31 -4.05
N ALA A 35 -37.55 -11.30 -3.51
CA ALA A 35 -38.05 -12.67 -3.41
C ALA A 35 -39.16 -12.81 -2.34
N HIS A 36 -40.27 -13.43 -2.70
CA HIS A 36 -41.35 -13.78 -1.78
C HIS A 36 -41.03 -15.07 -1.01
N LYS A 37 -41.20 -15.09 0.31
CA LYS A 37 -41.05 -16.33 1.08
C LYS A 37 -42.18 -17.32 0.72
N ARG A 38 -41.84 -18.59 0.46
CA ARG A 38 -42.83 -19.67 0.25
C ARG A 38 -43.76 -19.80 1.46
N GLY A 39 -45.06 -19.95 1.21
CA GLY A 39 -46.08 -20.20 2.25
C GLY A 39 -46.55 -18.99 3.05
N ALA A 40 -45.97 -17.80 2.84
CA ALA A 40 -46.46 -16.55 3.41
C ALA A 40 -47.40 -15.83 2.43
N SER A 41 -48.41 -15.11 2.96
CA SER A 41 -49.24 -14.22 2.14
C SER A 41 -48.36 -13.23 1.37
N ARG A 42 -48.73 -12.93 0.12
CA ARG A 42 -48.00 -11.97 -0.72
C ARG A 42 -47.83 -10.67 0.05
N ARG A 43 -46.60 -10.18 0.15
CA ARG A 43 -46.36 -8.91 0.83
C ARG A 43 -47.09 -7.79 0.06
N PRO A 44 -47.77 -6.87 0.75
CA PRO A 44 -48.44 -5.76 0.09
C PRO A 44 -47.42 -4.93 -0.69
N ALA A 45 -47.85 -4.36 -1.82
CA ALA A 45 -47.00 -3.57 -2.72
C ALA A 45 -46.25 -2.44 -1.98
N ASP A 46 -46.86 -1.86 -0.94
CA ASP A 46 -46.22 -0.83 -0.12
C ASP A 46 -44.99 -1.33 0.65
N ALA A 47 -45.00 -2.57 1.12
CA ALA A 47 -43.85 -3.17 1.81
C ALA A 47 -42.70 -3.48 0.85
N ILE A 48 -43.03 -3.87 -0.39
CA ILE A 48 -42.05 -4.09 -1.47
C ILE A 48 -41.45 -2.74 -1.88
N ALA A 49 -42.27 -1.71 -2.05
CA ALA A 49 -41.81 -0.35 -2.34
C ALA A 49 -40.91 0.20 -1.22
N ALA A 50 -41.26 -0.02 0.05
CA ALA A 50 -40.43 0.36 1.19
C ALA A 50 -39.08 -0.35 1.19
N HIS A 51 -39.04 -1.64 0.83
CA HIS A 51 -37.79 -2.39 0.70
C HIS A 51 -36.88 -1.80 -0.39
N PHE A 52 -37.42 -1.55 -1.58
CA PHE A 52 -36.65 -0.95 -2.67
C PHE A 52 -36.18 0.48 -2.33
N ARG A 53 -37.02 1.30 -1.68
CA ARG A 53 -36.61 2.62 -1.18
C ARG A 53 -35.47 2.53 -0.17
N LYS A 54 -35.49 1.55 0.75
CA LYS A 54 -34.39 1.30 1.71
C LYS A 54 -33.10 0.90 1.00
N GLN A 55 -33.20 0.16 -0.11
CA GLN A 55 -32.07 -0.17 -0.98
C GLN A 55 -31.63 1.02 -1.87
N GLY A 56 -32.28 2.18 -1.78
CA GLY A 56 -31.93 3.39 -2.47
C GLY A 56 -32.61 3.59 -3.83
N TRP A 57 -33.60 2.77 -4.19
CA TRP A 57 -34.38 2.97 -5.41
C TRP A 57 -35.36 4.14 -5.24
N GLU A 58 -35.43 5.02 -6.24
CA GLU A 58 -36.45 6.07 -6.28
C GLU A 58 -37.67 5.57 -7.05
N LEU A 59 -38.77 5.36 -6.33
CA LEU A 59 -40.09 5.02 -6.87
C LEU A 59 -40.98 6.26 -6.78
N LYS A 60 -40.85 7.19 -7.73
CA LYS A 60 -41.61 8.46 -7.75
C LYS A 60 -42.67 8.41 -8.86
N GLY A 61 -43.91 8.13 -8.47
CA GLY A 61 -45.02 7.98 -9.41
C GLY A 61 -44.77 6.82 -10.38
N ALA A 62 -44.83 7.08 -11.68
CA ALA A 62 -44.55 6.11 -12.72
C ALA A 62 -43.05 5.92 -13.03
N LYS A 63 -42.14 6.74 -12.46
CA LYS A 63 -40.70 6.65 -12.73
C LYS A 63 -39.99 5.85 -11.63
N ILE A 64 -39.33 4.78 -12.06
CA ILE A 64 -38.51 3.88 -11.25
C ILE A 64 -37.04 4.13 -11.60
N ARG A 65 -36.25 4.49 -10.60
CA ARG A 65 -34.80 4.69 -10.77
C ARG A 65 -34.01 3.84 -9.80
N CYS A 66 -32.95 3.21 -10.31
CA CYS A 66 -32.02 2.48 -9.47
C CYS A 66 -31.20 3.43 -8.58
N PRO A 67 -30.56 2.93 -7.53
CA PRO A 67 -29.78 3.75 -6.59
C PRO A 67 -28.65 4.53 -7.25
N GLN A 68 -28.09 4.01 -8.35
CA GLN A 68 -27.04 4.69 -9.11
C GLN A 68 -27.60 5.87 -9.92
N CYS A 69 -28.72 5.69 -10.60
CA CYS A 69 -29.37 6.73 -11.40
C CYS A 69 -30.01 7.81 -10.52
N ALA A 70 -30.62 7.42 -9.40
CA ALA A 70 -31.17 8.35 -8.41
C ALA A 70 -30.09 9.31 -7.85
N ARG A 71 -28.87 8.81 -7.63
CA ARG A 71 -27.73 9.61 -7.13
C ARG A 71 -27.07 10.50 -8.18
N ARG A 72 -27.30 10.25 -9.48
CA ARG A 72 -26.69 11.02 -10.58
C ARG A 72 -27.33 12.39 -10.82
N ARG A 73 -28.49 12.69 -10.24
CA ARG A 73 -29.06 14.03 -10.38
C ARG A 73 -28.38 15.03 -9.44
N PRO A 74 -27.88 16.17 -9.96
CA PRO A 74 -27.69 17.34 -9.12
C PRO A 74 -29.05 17.67 -8.51
N ARG A 75 -29.14 17.74 -7.17
CA ARG A 75 -30.28 18.41 -6.55
C ARG A 75 -30.21 19.85 -7.03
N VAL A 76 -31.05 20.22 -8.00
CA VAL A 76 -31.28 21.62 -8.33
C VAL A 76 -31.94 22.22 -7.09
N MET A 77 -31.12 22.77 -6.20
CA MET A 77 -31.59 23.67 -5.17
C MET A 77 -32.10 24.89 -5.94
N VAL A 78 -33.42 25.00 -6.08
CA VAL A 78 -34.05 26.21 -6.60
C VAL A 78 -33.92 27.25 -5.49
N SER A 79 -32.78 27.95 -5.47
CA SER A 79 -32.59 29.14 -4.66
C SER A 79 -33.43 30.26 -5.27
N LYS A 80 -34.45 30.70 -4.53
CA LYS A 80 -35.13 31.98 -4.79
C LYS A 80 -34.09 33.10 -4.87
N GLY A 81 -34.30 33.97 -5.85
CA GLY A 81 -33.29 34.88 -6.37
C GLY A 81 -32.81 35.97 -5.41
N PHE A 82 -31.64 36.49 -5.76
CA PHE A 82 -31.22 37.85 -5.44
C PHE A 82 -30.37 38.36 -6.60
N GLU A 83 -30.86 39.39 -7.27
CA GLU A 83 -30.12 40.20 -8.24
C GLU A 83 -29.05 41.02 -7.52
N MET A 84 -27.83 41.11 -8.06
CA MET A 84 -27.22 42.41 -8.42
C MET A 84 -25.81 42.26 -9.02
N LYS A 85 -25.67 42.95 -10.17
CA LYS A 85 -24.53 43.71 -10.69
C LYS A 85 -23.22 43.00 -11.05
N THR A 86 -23.10 42.84 -12.36
CA THR A 86 -21.90 42.91 -13.19
C THR A 86 -20.90 44.00 -12.78
N THR A 87 -19.63 43.62 -12.65
CA THR A 87 -18.49 44.39 -13.17
C THR A 87 -17.37 43.39 -13.48
N GLY A 88 -16.86 43.45 -14.70
CA GLY A 88 -15.84 42.54 -15.18
C GLY A 88 -14.50 42.77 -14.50
N GLN A 89 -13.86 41.67 -14.11
CA GLN A 89 -12.42 41.54 -14.07
C GLN A 89 -12.11 40.07 -14.29
N LYS A 90 -11.22 39.82 -15.24
CA LYS A 90 -10.63 38.52 -15.55
C LYS A 90 -9.48 38.30 -14.57
N PRO A 91 -9.48 37.23 -13.75
CA PRO A 91 -8.26 36.72 -13.15
C PRO A 91 -7.86 35.42 -13.83
N ALA A 92 -6.55 35.28 -14.01
CA ALA A 92 -5.89 34.04 -14.36
C ALA A 92 -6.38 32.90 -13.46
N VAL A 93 -6.63 31.75 -14.07
CA VAL A 93 -7.08 30.50 -13.45
C VAL A 93 -6.06 30.07 -12.38
N PRO A 94 -6.39 30.06 -11.08
CA PRO A 94 -5.85 29.05 -10.20
C PRO A 94 -6.69 27.79 -10.44
N ALA A 95 -6.06 26.71 -10.92
CA ALA A 95 -6.70 25.41 -11.02
C ALA A 95 -7.07 24.95 -9.61
N VAL A 96 -8.30 25.25 -9.20
CA VAL A 96 -8.90 24.71 -7.99
C VAL A 96 -9.16 23.25 -8.29
N ILE A 97 -8.46 22.39 -7.56
CA ILE A 97 -8.61 20.94 -7.58
C ILE A 97 -10.06 20.65 -7.18
N ASP A 98 -10.90 20.39 -8.17
CA ASP A 98 -12.23 19.83 -7.99
C ASP A 98 -12.06 18.44 -7.38
N VAL A 99 -12.52 18.31 -6.14
CA VAL A 99 -12.54 17.04 -5.41
C VAL A 99 -13.41 16.06 -6.19
N ALA A 100 -12.74 15.04 -6.72
CA ALA A 100 -13.27 14.03 -7.61
C ALA A 100 -14.57 13.39 -7.08
N ALA A 101 -15.70 13.79 -7.65
CA ALA A 101 -16.78 12.84 -7.91
C ALA A 101 -16.16 11.69 -8.71
N VAL A 102 -16.32 10.45 -8.24
CA VAL A 102 -15.76 9.24 -8.86
C VAL A 102 -16.16 9.20 -10.34
N ARG A 103 -15.29 9.77 -11.17
CA ARG A 103 -15.36 9.72 -12.61
C ARG A 103 -15.08 8.23 -12.90
N VAL A 104 -15.84 7.61 -13.80
CA VAL A 104 -15.52 6.28 -14.29
C VAL A 104 -14.57 6.47 -15.47
N PRO A 105 -13.42 5.79 -15.52
CA PRO A 105 -12.45 6.00 -16.60
C PRO A 105 -13.11 5.62 -17.92
N GLY A 106 -13.08 6.56 -18.88
CA GLY A 106 -13.48 6.30 -20.25
C GLY A 106 -12.52 5.30 -20.91
N PHE A 107 -12.88 4.80 -22.09
CA PHE A 107 -11.99 3.91 -22.85
C PHE A 107 -10.66 4.60 -23.19
N ASP A 108 -10.73 5.87 -23.61
CA ASP A 108 -9.55 6.67 -23.97
C ASP A 108 -8.63 6.89 -22.76
N ASP A 109 -9.19 7.17 -21.58
CA ASP A 109 -8.41 7.32 -20.34
C ASP A 109 -7.65 6.04 -20.00
N LYS A 110 -8.29 4.88 -20.14
CA LYS A 110 -7.64 3.57 -19.91
C LYS A 110 -6.52 3.31 -20.90
N GLN A 111 -6.69 3.71 -22.17
CA GLN A 111 -5.67 3.54 -23.19
C GLN A 111 -4.44 4.40 -22.91
N VAL A 112 -4.63 5.66 -22.51
CA VAL A 112 -3.54 6.56 -22.13
C VAL A 112 -2.80 6.05 -20.88
N ILE A 113 -3.54 5.61 -19.85
CA ILE A 113 -2.94 5.00 -18.66
C ILE A 113 -2.15 3.75 -19.02
N ASN A 114 -2.70 2.87 -19.87
CA ASN A 114 -2.04 1.64 -20.27
C ASN A 114 -0.74 1.90 -21.04
N LEU A 115 -0.75 2.85 -21.98
CA LEU A 115 0.47 3.25 -22.70
C LEU A 115 1.55 3.75 -21.75
N LYS A 116 1.19 4.55 -20.75
CA LYS A 116 2.15 5.01 -19.74
C LYS A 116 2.67 3.87 -18.88
N LEU A 117 1.79 2.95 -18.45
CA LEU A 117 2.17 1.76 -17.69
C LEU A 117 3.14 0.87 -18.46
N ILE A 118 2.95 0.67 -19.77
CA ILE A 118 3.91 -0.09 -20.60
C ILE A 118 5.32 0.53 -20.58
N GLU A 119 5.42 1.86 -20.49
CA GLU A 119 6.71 2.56 -20.43
C GLU A 119 7.42 2.40 -19.08
N VAL A 120 6.66 2.47 -17.98
CA VAL A 120 7.21 2.61 -16.62
C VAL A 120 7.14 1.33 -15.78
N TYR A 121 6.27 0.38 -16.14
CA TYR A 121 6.05 -0.89 -15.46
C TYR A 121 6.76 -2.00 -16.24
N GLN A 122 7.75 -2.63 -15.62
CA GLN A 122 8.62 -3.58 -16.33
C GLN A 122 7.94 -4.94 -16.48
N ASN A 123 7.53 -5.54 -15.37
CA ASN A 123 6.82 -6.81 -15.30
C ASN A 123 6.25 -7.01 -13.88
N ALA A 124 5.49 -8.08 -13.66
CA ALA A 124 4.89 -8.37 -12.36
C ALA A 124 5.92 -8.69 -11.24
N GLU A 125 7.13 -9.12 -11.60
CA GLU A 125 8.19 -9.54 -10.66
C GLU A 125 9.02 -8.36 -10.15
N VAL A 126 9.43 -7.49 -11.06
CA VAL A 126 10.24 -6.27 -10.83
C VAL A 126 9.34 -5.08 -10.48
N GLY A 127 8.14 -5.03 -11.05
CA GLY A 127 7.18 -3.95 -10.89
C GLY A 127 7.59 -2.67 -11.63
N TYR A 128 7.39 -1.53 -10.97
CA TYR A 128 7.76 -0.21 -11.49
C TYR A 128 9.28 0.01 -11.60
N ARG A 129 9.71 0.81 -12.58
CA ARG A 129 11.04 1.43 -12.63
C ARG A 129 11.31 2.29 -11.39
N GLU A 130 12.58 2.54 -11.11
CA GLU A 130 13.02 3.29 -9.93
C GLU A 130 12.34 4.66 -9.84
N GLY A 131 11.75 4.96 -8.69
CA GLY A 131 11.00 6.20 -8.44
C GLY A 131 9.61 6.28 -9.07
N TRP A 132 9.13 5.24 -9.76
CA TRP A 132 7.77 5.18 -10.31
C TRP A 132 6.81 4.43 -9.39
N THR A 133 5.58 4.93 -9.32
CA THR A 133 4.47 4.35 -8.54
C THR A 133 3.15 4.68 -9.23
N ASP A 134 2.06 3.98 -8.89
CA ASP A 134 0.70 4.33 -9.33
C ASP A 134 0.38 5.81 -9.07
N ALA A 135 0.83 6.35 -7.93
CA ALA A 135 0.60 7.75 -7.55
C ALA A 135 1.33 8.74 -8.46
N ARG A 136 2.56 8.42 -8.87
CA ARG A 136 3.34 9.27 -9.78
C ARG A 136 2.77 9.24 -11.19
N VAL A 137 2.36 8.06 -11.67
CA VAL A 137 1.69 7.92 -12.97
C VAL A 137 0.37 8.70 -12.99
N ALA A 138 -0.42 8.60 -11.93
CA ALA A 138 -1.67 9.34 -11.75
C ALA A 138 -1.45 10.86 -11.76
N GLN A 139 -0.39 11.33 -11.09
CA GLN A 139 -0.02 12.74 -11.05
C GLN A 139 0.40 13.29 -12.43
N GLU A 140 1.18 12.53 -13.20
CA GLU A 140 1.58 12.95 -14.55
C GLU A 140 0.42 12.97 -15.55
N LEU A 141 -0.51 12.02 -15.43
CA LEU A 141 -1.67 11.91 -16.32
C LEU A 141 -2.87 12.74 -15.87
N GLY A 142 -2.82 13.34 -14.68
CA GLY A 142 -3.93 14.10 -14.11
C GLY A 142 -5.17 13.24 -13.83
N CYS A 143 -4.99 11.95 -13.55
CA CYS A 143 -6.07 11.00 -13.31
C CYS A 143 -6.06 10.46 -11.87
N PRO A 144 -7.17 9.92 -11.35
CA PRO A 144 -7.21 9.27 -10.04
C PRO A 144 -6.26 8.07 -9.96
N LYS A 145 -5.59 7.89 -8.80
CA LYS A 145 -4.67 6.77 -8.55
C LYS A 145 -5.36 5.42 -8.70
N GLU A 146 -6.62 5.32 -8.28
CA GLU A 146 -7.41 4.09 -8.35
C GLU A 146 -7.54 3.59 -9.79
N TRP A 147 -7.68 4.49 -10.77
CA TRP A 147 -7.75 4.11 -12.17
C TRP A 147 -6.46 3.45 -12.64
N VAL A 148 -5.31 3.96 -12.20
CA VAL A 148 -4.00 3.39 -12.53
C VAL A 148 -3.85 2.02 -11.89
N SER A 149 -4.24 1.86 -10.62
CA SER A 149 -4.23 0.56 -9.94
C SER A 149 -5.15 -0.46 -10.61
N ASP A 150 -6.35 -0.04 -11.04
CA ASP A 150 -7.32 -0.90 -11.74
C ASP A 150 -6.80 -1.35 -13.11
N VAL A 151 -6.27 -0.41 -13.92
CA VAL A 151 -5.71 -0.74 -15.25
C VAL A 151 -4.48 -1.60 -15.11
N ARG A 152 -3.61 -1.33 -14.13
CA ARG A 152 -2.45 -2.17 -13.83
C ARG A 152 -2.86 -3.57 -13.40
N GLY A 153 -3.84 -3.68 -12.51
CA GLY A 153 -4.40 -4.96 -12.07
C GLY A 153 -4.94 -5.79 -13.23
N ALA A 154 -5.64 -5.15 -14.16
CA ALA A 154 -6.23 -5.80 -15.33
C ALA A 154 -5.20 -6.21 -16.40
N MET A 155 -4.12 -5.44 -16.58
CA MET A 155 -3.14 -5.64 -17.68
C MET A 155 -1.87 -6.38 -17.25
N PHE A 156 -1.39 -6.14 -16.03
CA PHE A 156 -0.12 -6.64 -15.51
C PHE A 156 -0.27 -7.55 -14.29
N GLY A 157 -1.48 -7.62 -13.71
CA GLY A 157 -1.78 -8.42 -12.52
C GLY A 157 -1.75 -7.61 -11.21
N PRO A 158 -2.16 -8.23 -10.09
CA PRO A 158 -2.12 -7.60 -8.76
C PRO A 158 -0.72 -7.09 -8.42
N GLU A 159 -0.56 -6.13 -7.48
CA GLU A 159 0.78 -5.79 -6.98
C GLU A 159 1.47 -7.05 -6.51
N GLY A 160 2.35 -7.57 -7.37
CA GLY A 160 3.22 -8.68 -7.03
C GLY A 160 4.03 -8.30 -5.82
N MET A 161 4.56 -9.33 -5.16
CA MET A 161 5.37 -9.29 -3.95
C MET A 161 6.59 -8.32 -3.93
N ALA A 162 6.76 -7.49 -4.96
CA ALA A 162 7.87 -6.61 -5.24
C ALA A 162 8.29 -5.64 -4.11
N PRO A 163 7.40 -5.00 -3.32
CA PRO A 163 7.86 -4.10 -2.25
C PRO A 163 8.57 -4.84 -1.12
N HIS A 164 8.04 -5.99 -0.69
CA HIS A 164 8.63 -6.76 0.40
C HIS A 164 9.78 -7.65 -0.07
N LEU A 165 9.76 -8.14 -1.32
CA LEU A 165 10.92 -8.81 -1.90
C LEU A 165 12.11 -7.84 -2.08
N ARG A 166 11.86 -6.58 -2.50
CA ARG A 166 12.91 -5.55 -2.50
C ARG A 166 13.38 -5.20 -1.09
N ALA A 167 12.49 -5.13 -0.11
CA ALA A 167 12.87 -4.89 1.27
C ALA A 167 13.72 -6.05 1.82
N LEU A 168 13.37 -7.29 1.47
CA LEU A 168 14.09 -8.50 1.84
C LEU A 168 15.48 -8.52 1.19
N ASP A 169 15.57 -8.27 -0.12
CA ASP A 169 16.82 -8.23 -0.88
C ASP A 169 17.78 -7.16 -0.34
N ASN A 170 17.26 -5.95 -0.08
CA ASN A 170 18.04 -4.90 0.59
C ASN A 170 18.48 -5.32 2.00
N GLY A 171 17.61 -5.98 2.76
CA GLY A 171 17.92 -6.52 4.08
C GLY A 171 19.03 -7.57 4.03
N MET A 172 18.99 -8.47 3.04
CA MET A 172 20.01 -9.49 2.80
C MET A 172 21.36 -8.85 2.46
N ARG A 173 21.38 -7.87 1.55
CA ARG A 173 22.62 -7.16 1.18
C ARG A 173 23.26 -6.44 2.37
N VAL A 174 22.44 -5.78 3.21
CA VAL A 174 22.93 -5.13 4.43
C VAL A 174 23.49 -6.16 5.41
N LEU A 175 22.82 -7.30 5.56
CA LEU A 175 23.29 -8.37 6.44
C LEU A 175 24.62 -8.97 5.96
N GLU A 176 24.77 -9.21 4.66
CA GLU A 176 26.02 -9.69 4.06
C GLU A 176 27.18 -8.72 4.30
N GLU A 177 26.95 -7.41 4.15
CA GLU A 177 27.96 -6.38 4.44
C GLU A 177 28.37 -6.42 5.91
N ARG A 178 27.39 -6.49 6.83
CA ARG A 178 27.66 -6.60 8.28
C ARG A 178 28.43 -7.86 8.64
N LEU A 179 28.13 -8.99 8.00
CA LEU A 179 28.86 -10.24 8.21
C LEU A 179 30.31 -10.12 7.73
N ARG A 180 30.56 -9.42 6.61
CA ARG A 180 31.92 -9.13 6.13
C ARG A 180 32.69 -8.26 7.11
N GLU A 181 32.08 -7.16 7.58
CA GLU A 181 32.67 -6.28 8.58
C GLU A 181 33.03 -7.04 9.87
N LEU A 182 32.12 -7.90 10.36
CA LEU A 182 32.37 -8.71 11.55
C LEU A 182 33.51 -9.71 11.36
N ALA A 183 33.63 -10.32 10.17
CA ALA A 183 34.73 -11.23 9.87
C ALA A 183 36.08 -10.50 9.85
N GLU A 184 36.14 -9.29 9.30
CA GLU A 184 37.34 -8.44 9.29
C GLU A 184 37.74 -8.03 10.72
N GLN A 185 36.78 -7.59 11.54
CA GLN A 185 37.00 -7.25 12.95
C GLN A 185 37.50 -8.46 13.74
N GLN A 186 36.94 -9.64 13.49
CA GLN A 186 37.38 -10.88 14.14
C GLN A 186 38.82 -11.23 13.75
N ALA A 187 39.17 -11.10 12.48
CA ALA A 187 40.53 -11.34 12.00
C ALA A 187 41.55 -10.35 12.59
N GLU A 188 41.16 -9.08 12.76
CA GLU A 188 41.98 -8.07 13.44
C GLU A 188 42.14 -8.37 14.93
N ALA A 189 41.07 -8.74 15.62
CA ALA A 189 41.12 -9.13 17.03
C ALA A 189 42.05 -10.34 17.25
N PHE A 190 42.02 -11.35 16.36
CA PHE A 190 42.95 -12.47 16.44
C PHE A 190 44.41 -12.06 16.22
N ARG A 191 44.68 -11.15 15.27
CA ARG A 191 46.02 -10.60 15.06
C ARG A 191 46.51 -9.83 16.28
N ALA A 192 45.65 -9.00 16.87
CA ALA A 192 45.96 -8.26 18.10
C ALA A 192 46.25 -9.22 19.27
N MET A 193 45.42 -10.26 19.47
CA MET A 193 45.66 -11.27 20.50
C MET A 193 46.99 -12.03 20.29
N GLY A 194 47.35 -12.33 19.04
CA GLY A 194 48.65 -12.90 18.71
C GLY A 194 49.81 -11.99 19.10
N GLY A 195 49.67 -10.68 18.83
CA GLY A 195 50.63 -9.66 19.26
C GLY A 195 50.76 -9.58 20.79
N ILE A 196 49.64 -9.60 21.52
CA ILE A 196 49.62 -9.58 22.98
C ILE A 196 50.37 -10.79 23.55
N ARG A 197 50.08 -12.00 23.05
CA ARG A 197 50.79 -13.22 23.49
C ARG A 197 52.29 -13.16 23.26
N LYS A 198 52.72 -12.58 22.13
CA LYS A 198 54.14 -12.38 21.85
C LYS A 198 54.78 -11.42 22.84
N MET A 199 54.13 -10.29 23.10
CA MET A 199 54.59 -9.33 24.11
C MET A 199 54.63 -9.94 25.52
N GLU A 200 53.65 -10.76 25.89
CA GLU A 200 53.66 -11.49 27.17
C GLU A 200 54.85 -12.46 27.29
N ALA A 201 55.23 -13.13 26.20
CA ALA A 201 56.41 -13.99 26.18
C ALA A 201 57.71 -13.17 26.30
N GLU A 202 57.84 -12.08 25.53
CA GLU A 202 59.01 -11.18 25.61
C GLU A 202 59.17 -10.57 27.00
N LEU A 203 58.06 -10.14 27.63
CA LEU A 203 58.06 -9.63 29.01
C LEU A 203 58.49 -10.69 30.03
N ARG A 204 58.06 -11.95 29.85
CA ARG A 204 58.47 -13.07 30.71
C ARG A 204 59.97 -13.35 30.59
N ASP A 205 60.49 -13.38 29.37
CA ASP A 205 61.91 -13.64 29.11
C ASP A 205 62.79 -12.49 29.66
N LEU A 206 62.32 -11.25 29.52
CA LEU A 206 62.98 -10.09 30.11
C LEU A 206 63.01 -10.18 31.63
N TYR A 207 61.89 -10.56 32.26
CA TYR A 207 61.82 -10.73 33.72
C TYR A 207 62.79 -11.80 34.22
N ALA A 208 62.85 -12.95 33.55
CA ALA A 208 63.81 -14.02 33.89
C ALA A 208 65.27 -13.58 33.71
N SER A 209 65.55 -12.77 32.69
CA SER A 209 66.89 -12.19 32.46
C SER A 209 67.29 -11.24 33.58
N VAL A 210 66.36 -10.37 34.02
CA VAL A 210 66.56 -9.46 35.16
C VAL A 210 66.84 -10.26 36.43
N GLU A 211 66.07 -11.31 36.70
CA GLU A 211 66.28 -12.17 37.87
C GLU A 211 67.68 -12.82 37.87
N THR A 212 68.12 -13.29 36.70
CA THR A 212 69.46 -13.87 36.50
C THR A 212 70.57 -12.85 36.76
N VAL A 213 70.44 -11.63 36.22
CA VAL A 213 71.40 -10.54 36.45
C VAL A 213 71.45 -10.17 37.94
N CYS A 214 70.28 -10.03 38.60
CA CYS A 214 70.20 -9.75 40.03
C CYS A 214 70.82 -10.85 40.89
N ALA A 215 70.66 -12.13 40.52
CA ALA A 215 71.35 -13.23 41.20
C ALA A 215 72.87 -13.14 41.02
N SER A 216 73.35 -12.94 39.78
CA SER A 216 74.78 -12.80 39.50
C SER A 216 75.43 -11.63 40.24
N MET A 217 74.77 -10.47 40.28
CA MET A 217 75.26 -9.31 41.02
C MET A 217 75.36 -9.57 42.52
N ARG A 218 74.38 -10.26 43.11
CA ARG A 218 74.43 -10.67 44.54
C ARG A 218 75.63 -11.56 44.82
N ASP A 219 75.89 -12.55 43.97
CA ASP A 219 77.02 -13.47 44.13
C ASP A 219 78.37 -12.74 43.98
N GLN A 220 78.47 -11.82 43.03
CA GLN A 220 79.67 -11.00 42.84
C GLN A 220 79.96 -10.12 44.07
N VAL A 221 78.92 -9.49 44.64
CA VAL A 221 79.05 -8.67 45.85
C VAL A 221 79.48 -9.53 47.04
N ALA A 222 78.85 -10.69 47.25
CA ALA A 222 79.22 -11.63 48.31
C ALA A 222 80.68 -12.09 48.19
N ALA A 223 81.13 -12.43 46.97
CA ALA A 223 82.51 -12.82 46.70
C ALA A 223 83.53 -11.69 46.93
N ALA A 224 83.18 -10.45 46.60
CA ALA A 224 84.03 -9.28 46.84
C ALA A 224 84.22 -9.01 48.34
N ILE A 225 83.16 -9.11 49.14
CA ILE A 225 83.20 -8.95 50.59
C ILE A 225 84.14 -9.99 51.23
N HIS A 226 84.07 -11.25 50.82
CA HIS A 226 84.95 -12.30 51.35
C HIS A 226 86.43 -12.10 51.00
N LYS A 227 86.76 -11.50 49.84
CA LYS A 227 88.15 -11.24 49.44
C LYS A 227 88.76 -10.03 50.14
N GLY A 228 87.98 -9.02 50.49
CA GLY A 228 88.46 -7.79 51.15
C GLY A 228 88.64 -7.89 52.67
N GLY A 229 88.19 -8.98 53.30
CA GLY A 229 88.27 -9.19 54.75
C GLY A 229 89.45 -10.06 55.24
N ARG A 230 90.43 -10.35 54.38
CA ARG A 230 91.69 -11.05 54.75
C ARG A 230 92.87 -10.10 54.78
#